data_AF-A0A6I8NV14-F1
#
_entry.id   AF-A0A6I8NV14-F1
#
_cell.length_a   1.000
_cell.length_b   1.000
_cell.length_c   1.000
_cell.angle_alpha   90.00
_cell.angle_beta   90.00
_cell.angle_gamma   90.00
#
_symmetry.space_group_name_H-M   'P 1'
#
loop_
_entity.id
_entity.type
_entity.pdbx_description
1 polymer ?
#
loop_
_entity_poly.entity_id
_entity_poly.type
_entity_poly.pdbx_seq_one_letter_code
_entity_poly.pdbx_strand_id
1 'polypeptide(L)'
;MVRTVNLYYNNRTVQAIVELKNKPARWHKAKKVQLTPGQTEVKIDLPLPIVASNLMIEFADFYENYQASTETLQCPRCSASVPANPGVCGNCGENVYQCHKCRSINYDEKDPFLCNACGFCKYARFDFMLYAKPCCAVDPIENEEDRKKAVTNINTLLDKADRVYHQLMGHRPQLENLLCKVNEAAPEKPQVRWG
;
A
#
# COMPACT_ATOMS: atom_id res chain seq x y z
N MET A 1 6.40 0.12 -23.66
CA MET A 1 7.04 0.28 -22.34
C MET A 1 6.79 -0.92 -21.44
N VAL A 2 5.78 -1.07 -20.58
CA VAL A 2 5.69 -2.28 -19.74
C VAL A 2 5.01 -3.44 -20.49
N ARG A 3 5.59 -4.64 -20.42
CA ARG A 3 5.05 -5.88 -20.97
C ARG A 3 4.57 -6.83 -19.89
N THR A 4 5.35 -7.06 -18.84
CA THR A 4 4.98 -7.95 -17.73
C THR A 4 4.88 -7.17 -16.43
N VAL A 5 3.78 -7.39 -15.70
CA VAL A 5 3.64 -6.97 -14.30
C VAL A 5 3.47 -8.20 -13.42
N ASN A 6 4.22 -8.25 -12.32
CA ASN A 6 4.05 -9.26 -11.29
C ASN A 6 3.51 -8.60 -10.02
N LEU A 7 2.47 -9.21 -9.45
CA LEU A 7 1.94 -8.85 -8.14
C LEU A 7 2.48 -9.83 -7.10
N TYR A 8 3.18 -9.30 -6.10
CA TYR A 8 3.61 -10.04 -4.93
C TYR A 8 2.96 -9.48 -3.67
N TYR A 9 2.88 -10.34 -2.66
CA TYR A 9 2.35 -10.00 -1.36
C TYR A 9 3.18 -10.62 -0.25
N ASN A 10 3.10 -9.99 0.92
CA ASN A 10 3.64 -10.50 2.16
C ASN A 10 2.64 -10.20 3.28
N ASN A 11 2.36 -11.20 4.12
CA ASN A 11 1.38 -11.09 5.20
C ASN A 11 1.98 -10.74 6.57
N ARG A 12 3.28 -10.41 6.62
CA ARG A 12 3.95 -10.06 7.87
C ARG A 12 3.84 -8.56 8.11
N THR A 13 3.37 -8.17 9.28
CA THR A 13 3.37 -6.78 9.69
C THR A 13 4.81 -6.33 9.91
N VAL A 14 5.19 -5.22 9.27
CA VAL A 14 6.51 -4.57 9.41
C VAL A 14 6.32 -3.13 9.83
N GLN A 15 7.28 -2.57 10.57
CA GLN A 15 7.21 -1.17 10.97
C GLN A 15 7.55 -0.26 9.80
N ALA A 16 8.49 -0.69 8.94
CA ALA A 16 8.86 0.03 7.73
C ALA A 16 9.11 -0.91 6.54
N ILE A 17 8.72 -0.47 5.34
CA ILE A 17 8.86 -1.25 4.10
C ILE A 17 10.32 -1.61 3.79
N VAL A 18 11.28 -0.82 4.28
CA VAL A 18 12.72 -1.07 4.11
C VAL A 18 13.15 -2.41 4.72
N GLU A 19 12.43 -2.92 5.72
CA GLU A 19 12.71 -4.23 6.32
C GLU A 19 12.48 -5.39 5.35
N LEU A 20 11.67 -5.18 4.31
CA LEU A 20 11.39 -6.16 3.24
C LEU A 20 12.31 -5.98 2.03
N LYS A 21 13.10 -4.89 1.98
CA LYS A 21 14.06 -4.65 0.91
C LYS A 21 15.09 -5.77 0.88
N ASN A 22 15.40 -6.26 -0.32
CA ASN A 22 16.37 -7.33 -0.57
C ASN A 22 16.08 -8.66 0.17
N LYS A 23 14.82 -8.92 0.55
CA LYS A 23 14.39 -10.20 1.15
C LYS A 23 13.38 -10.92 0.24
N PRO A 24 13.81 -11.43 -0.92
CA PRO A 24 12.91 -12.03 -1.92
C PRO A 24 12.13 -13.23 -1.36
N ALA A 25 12.72 -14.00 -0.45
CA ALA A 25 12.08 -15.15 0.18
C ALA A 25 10.82 -14.80 1.01
N ARG A 26 10.64 -13.52 1.39
CA ARG A 26 9.45 -13.06 2.12
C ARG A 26 8.28 -12.75 1.20
N TRP A 27 8.49 -12.69 -0.12
CA TRP A 27 7.46 -12.30 -1.07
C TRP A 27 6.86 -13.52 -1.74
N HIS A 28 5.53 -13.61 -1.70
CA HIS A 28 4.78 -14.62 -2.43
C HIS A 28 4.22 -14.01 -3.71
N LYS A 29 4.39 -14.69 -4.83
CA LYS A 29 3.86 -14.23 -6.12
C LYS A 29 2.37 -14.55 -6.21
N ALA A 30 1.51 -13.53 -6.22
CA ALA A 30 0.06 -13.71 -6.38
C ALA A 30 -0.32 -13.94 -7.84
N LYS A 31 0.20 -13.10 -8.75
CA LYS A 31 -0.17 -13.16 -10.17
C LYS A 31 0.93 -12.58 -11.06
N LYS A 32 1.10 -13.17 -12.24
CA LYS A 32 1.82 -12.57 -13.38
C LYS A 32 0.78 -12.14 -14.40
N VAL A 33 0.90 -10.92 -14.90
CA VAL A 33 0.02 -10.36 -15.92
C VAL A 33 0.86 -9.86 -17.09
N GLN A 34 0.40 -10.18 -18.30
CA GLN A 34 0.97 -9.67 -19.54
C GLN A 34 0.08 -8.54 -20.04
N LEU A 35 0.71 -7.42 -20.36
CA LEU A 35 0.08 -6.26 -20.96
C LEU A 35 0.32 -6.28 -22.46
N THR A 36 -0.66 -5.80 -23.22
CA THR A 36 -0.50 -5.54 -24.65
C THR A 36 0.22 -4.20 -24.87
N PRO A 37 0.88 -3.98 -26.02
CA PRO A 37 1.51 -2.70 -26.32
C PRO A 37 0.50 -1.55 -26.26
N GLY A 38 0.83 -0.49 -25.50
CA GLY A 38 -0.04 0.68 -25.33
C GLY A 38 -1.16 0.52 -24.30
N GLN A 39 -1.30 -0.64 -23.65
CA GLN A 39 -2.29 -0.84 -22.60
C GLN A 39 -1.97 0.04 -21.37
N THR A 40 -2.94 0.86 -20.96
CA THR A 40 -2.81 1.81 -19.86
C THR A 40 -3.48 1.36 -18.56
N GLU A 41 -4.38 0.38 -18.64
CA GLU A 41 -5.14 -0.13 -17.50
C GLU A 41 -5.11 -1.66 -17.47
N VAL A 42 -5.03 -2.22 -16.26
CA VAL A 42 -5.07 -3.66 -16.04
C VAL A 42 -5.85 -3.98 -14.78
N LYS A 43 -6.85 -4.86 -14.92
CA LYS A 43 -7.56 -5.43 -13.78
C LYS A 43 -6.95 -6.78 -13.42
N ILE A 44 -6.54 -6.94 -12.17
CA ILE A 44 -5.96 -8.18 -11.66
C ILE A 44 -6.97 -8.86 -10.73
N ASP A 45 -7.72 -9.81 -11.28
CA ASP A 45 -8.64 -10.63 -10.51
C ASP A 45 -7.92 -11.85 -9.92
N LEU A 46 -8.04 -12.01 -8.59
CA LEU A 46 -7.50 -13.15 -7.85
C LEU A 46 -8.60 -14.19 -7.65
N PRO A 47 -8.36 -15.47 -7.98
CA PRO A 47 -9.37 -16.53 -7.83
C PRO A 47 -9.71 -16.78 -6.35
N LEU A 48 -8.76 -16.52 -5.46
CA LEU A 48 -8.93 -16.58 -4.01
C LEU A 48 -8.43 -15.26 -3.40
N PRO A 49 -9.15 -14.70 -2.42
CA PRO A 49 -8.64 -13.56 -1.66
C PRO A 49 -7.31 -13.89 -1.00
N ILE A 50 -6.33 -12.99 -1.15
CA ILE A 50 -5.06 -13.08 -0.43
C ILE A 50 -5.12 -12.23 0.83
N VAL A 51 -4.51 -12.73 1.90
CA VAL A 51 -4.23 -11.92 3.08
C VAL A 51 -2.86 -11.30 2.90
N ALA A 52 -2.78 -9.97 2.98
CA ALA A 52 -1.56 -9.22 2.76
C ALA A 52 -1.51 -8.00 3.67
N SER A 53 -0.36 -7.81 4.33
CA SER A 53 0.00 -6.57 5.03
C SER A 53 0.85 -5.68 4.14
N ASN A 54 1.52 -6.25 3.13
CA ASN A 54 2.37 -5.55 2.19
C ASN A 54 2.11 -6.06 0.77
N LEU A 55 2.20 -5.16 -0.21
CA LEU A 55 2.09 -5.46 -1.63
C LEU A 55 3.32 -4.93 -2.37
N MET A 56 3.74 -5.65 -3.40
CA MET A 56 4.77 -5.22 -4.33
C MET A 56 4.29 -5.43 -5.76
N ILE A 57 4.33 -4.36 -6.54
CA ILE A 57 4.01 -4.36 -7.96
C ILE A 57 5.34 -4.23 -8.69
N GLU A 58 5.74 -5.31 -9.34
CA GLU A 58 7.00 -5.41 -10.07
C GLU A 58 6.73 -5.26 -11.57
N PHE A 59 7.40 -4.29 -12.20
CA PHE A 59 7.44 -4.16 -13.66
C PHE A 59 8.61 -5.00 -14.19
N ALA A 60 8.31 -6.24 -14.57
CA ALA A 60 9.32 -7.29 -14.75
C ALA A 60 9.88 -7.40 -16.17
N ASP A 61 9.13 -6.95 -17.17
CA ASP A 61 9.54 -7.02 -18.58
C ASP A 61 8.96 -5.81 -19.33
N PHE A 62 9.68 -5.36 -20.36
CA PHE A 62 9.34 -4.17 -21.12
C PHE A 62 9.33 -4.47 -22.63
N TYR A 63 8.43 -3.83 -23.37
CA TYR A 63 8.53 -3.80 -24.82
C TYR A 63 9.69 -2.90 -25.24
N GLU A 64 10.52 -3.37 -26.17
CA GLU A 64 11.56 -2.56 -26.79
C GLU A 64 10.92 -1.34 -27.46
N ASN A 65 11.35 -0.15 -27.04
CA ASN A 65 10.96 1.10 -27.68
C ASN A 65 12.02 1.44 -28.74
N TYR A 66 11.82 0.99 -29.99
CA TYR A 66 12.71 1.29 -31.12
C TYR A 66 12.83 2.80 -31.43
N GLN A 67 11.93 3.63 -30.89
CA GLN A 67 11.89 5.09 -31.08
C GLN A 67 12.53 5.91 -29.94
N ALA A 68 12.96 5.27 -28.84
CA ALA A 68 13.73 5.97 -27.82
C ALA A 68 15.20 5.99 -28.27
N SER A 69 15.56 6.97 -29.11
CA SER A 69 16.97 7.20 -29.42
C SER A 69 17.72 7.48 -28.12
N THR A 70 18.59 6.56 -27.71
CA THR A 70 19.47 6.66 -26.54
C THR A 70 20.46 7.84 -26.61
N GLU A 71 20.44 8.57 -27.72
CA GLU A 71 21.33 9.68 -28.01
C GLU A 71 20.95 10.97 -27.28
N THR A 72 19.66 11.20 -26.98
CA THR A 72 19.19 12.43 -26.33
C THR A 72 18.20 12.17 -25.20
N LEU A 73 18.39 12.88 -24.08
CA LEU A 73 17.57 12.81 -22.87
C LEU A 73 16.96 14.18 -22.55
N GLN A 74 15.86 14.17 -21.79
CA GLN A 74 15.19 15.38 -21.35
C GLN A 74 15.78 15.89 -20.04
N CYS A 75 16.16 17.17 -19.99
CA CYS A 75 16.66 17.80 -18.78
C CYS A 75 15.56 17.83 -17.69
N PRO A 76 15.84 17.32 -16.47
CA PRO A 76 14.85 17.22 -15.40
C PRO A 76 14.35 18.57 -14.87
N ARG A 77 15.07 19.66 -15.18
CA ARG A 77 14.78 21.00 -14.65
C ARG A 77 14.08 21.92 -15.65
N CYS A 78 14.48 21.87 -16.92
CA CYS A 78 13.96 22.77 -17.95
C CYS A 78 13.38 22.06 -19.17
N SER A 79 13.36 20.72 -19.18
CA SER A 79 12.86 19.89 -20.28
C SER A 79 13.51 20.16 -21.64
N ALA A 80 14.71 20.75 -21.66
CA ALA A 80 15.52 20.85 -22.86
C ALA A 80 16.01 19.45 -23.27
N SER A 81 16.06 19.17 -24.57
CA SER A 81 16.73 17.99 -25.11
C SER A 81 18.24 18.13 -24.97
N VAL A 82 18.90 17.11 -24.43
CA VAL A 82 20.32 17.13 -24.09
C VAL A 82 20.97 15.82 -24.52
N PRO A 83 22.13 15.84 -25.22
CA PRO A 83 22.86 14.63 -25.56
C PRO A 83 23.22 13.79 -24.33
N ALA A 84 23.05 12.47 -24.41
CA ALA A 84 23.30 11.55 -23.30
C ALA A 84 24.77 11.56 -22.83
N ASN A 85 25.71 11.91 -23.71
CA ASN A 85 27.10 12.20 -23.38
C ASN A 85 27.46 13.63 -23.85
N PRO A 86 27.95 14.52 -22.96
CA PRO A 86 28.32 14.28 -21.55
C PRO A 86 27.13 14.23 -20.57
N GLY A 87 25.89 14.44 -21.02
CA GLY A 87 24.71 14.41 -20.16
C GLY A 87 24.53 15.66 -19.27
N VAL A 88 25.17 16.77 -19.63
CA VAL A 88 25.06 18.06 -18.93
C VAL A 88 24.27 19.02 -19.81
N CYS A 89 23.19 19.59 -19.26
CA CYS A 89 22.33 20.52 -19.97
C CYS A 89 23.04 21.86 -20.20
N GLY A 90 23.18 22.28 -21.46
CA GLY A 90 23.76 23.58 -21.80
C GLY A 90 22.92 24.79 -21.37
N ASN A 91 21.62 24.61 -21.10
CA ASN A 91 20.72 25.70 -20.71
C ASN A 91 20.78 26.01 -19.20
N CYS A 92 20.74 24.98 -18.35
CA CYS A 92 20.66 25.16 -16.89
C CYS A 92 21.77 24.46 -16.09
N GLY A 93 22.73 23.81 -16.75
CA GLY A 93 23.86 23.12 -16.13
C GLY A 93 23.53 21.83 -15.39
N GLU A 94 22.27 21.37 -15.42
CA GLU A 94 21.87 20.15 -14.72
C GLU A 94 22.29 18.89 -15.43
N ASN A 95 22.52 17.83 -14.66
CA ASN A 95 22.78 16.50 -15.19
C ASN A 95 21.45 15.79 -15.54
N VAL A 96 21.33 15.29 -16.77
CA VAL A 96 20.12 14.65 -17.30
C VAL A 96 19.74 13.34 -16.60
N TYR A 97 20.70 12.72 -15.92
CA TYR A 97 20.52 11.48 -15.17
C TYR A 97 19.99 11.73 -13.75
N GLN A 98 19.83 13.00 -13.33
CA GLN A 98 19.20 13.32 -12.05
C GLN A 98 17.71 12.98 -12.07
N CYS A 99 17.24 12.32 -11.02
CA CYS A 99 15.81 12.11 -10.80
C CYS A 99 15.07 13.46 -10.68
N HIS A 100 13.95 13.63 -11.39
CA HIS A 100 13.17 14.88 -11.35
C HIS A 100 12.59 15.18 -9.97
N LYS A 101 12.39 14.15 -9.13
CA LYS A 101 11.77 14.29 -7.80
C LYS A 101 12.80 14.46 -6.68
N CYS A 102 13.78 13.56 -6.58
CA CYS A 102 14.74 13.55 -5.47
C CYS A 102 16.16 13.96 -5.85
N ARG A 103 16.42 14.24 -7.13
CA ARG A 103 17.72 14.65 -7.68
C ARG A 103 18.87 13.65 -7.50
N SER A 104 18.59 12.45 -6.98
CA SER A 104 19.55 11.35 -6.92
C SER A 104 19.93 10.89 -8.34
N ILE A 105 21.20 10.57 -8.52
CA ILE A 105 21.76 10.03 -9.76
C ILE A 105 22.05 8.54 -9.51
N ASN A 106 21.54 7.69 -10.39
CA ASN A 106 21.90 6.28 -10.41
C ASN A 106 23.11 6.08 -11.34
N TYR A 107 24.21 5.57 -10.79
CA TYR A 107 25.43 5.31 -11.55
C TYR A 107 25.46 3.91 -12.18
N ASP A 108 24.67 2.98 -11.66
CA ASP A 108 24.61 1.59 -12.13
C ASP A 108 23.72 1.46 -13.36
N GLU A 109 22.56 2.11 -13.33
CA GLU A 109 21.60 2.15 -14.43
C GLU A 109 21.31 3.61 -14.76
N LYS A 110 21.73 4.05 -15.94
CA LYS A 110 21.67 5.47 -16.36
C LYS A 110 20.24 5.90 -16.68
N ASP A 111 19.42 4.98 -17.18
CA ASP A 111 18.04 5.30 -17.58
C ASP A 111 16.99 4.39 -16.93
N PRO A 112 16.89 4.38 -15.60
CA PRO A 112 16.03 3.44 -14.90
C PRO A 112 14.56 3.83 -15.08
N PHE A 113 13.70 2.83 -15.24
CA PHE A 113 12.25 3.05 -15.30
C PHE A 113 11.72 3.67 -13.99
N LEU A 114 12.25 3.23 -12.84
CA LEU A 114 11.96 3.77 -11.51
C LEU A 114 13.24 4.26 -10.84
N CYS A 115 13.20 5.44 -10.23
CA CYS A 115 14.29 5.92 -9.40
C CYS A 115 14.52 4.96 -8.21
N ASN A 116 15.73 4.43 -8.07
CA ASN A 116 16.11 3.50 -6.99
C ASN A 116 16.02 4.12 -5.58
N ALA A 117 16.02 5.45 -5.46
CA ALA A 117 15.95 6.17 -4.20
C ALA A 117 14.52 6.54 -3.79
N CYS A 118 13.71 7.07 -4.71
CA CYS A 118 12.37 7.59 -4.39
C CYS A 118 11.20 6.94 -5.14
N GLY A 119 11.47 6.00 -6.04
CA GLY A 119 10.44 5.30 -6.83
C GLY A 119 9.77 6.15 -7.91
N PHE A 120 10.20 7.39 -8.13
CA PHE A 120 9.66 8.23 -9.19
C PHE A 120 9.96 7.65 -10.57
N CYS A 121 8.95 7.61 -11.45
CA CYS A 121 9.07 7.26 -12.85
C CYS A 121 8.93 8.51 -13.71
N LYS A 122 9.87 8.75 -14.62
CA LYS A 122 9.75 9.88 -15.58
C LYS A 122 8.89 9.55 -16.79
N TYR A 123 8.58 8.27 -16.99
CA TYR A 123 7.89 7.76 -18.19
C TYR A 123 6.39 7.55 -18.00
N ALA A 124 5.95 7.34 -16.76
CA ALA A 124 4.58 6.99 -16.45
C ALA A 124 4.19 7.50 -15.06
N ARG A 125 2.90 7.76 -14.90
CA ARG A 125 2.25 7.91 -13.60
C ARG A 125 1.45 6.63 -13.33
N PHE A 126 1.50 6.16 -12.09
CA PHE A 126 0.75 4.98 -11.68
C PHE A 126 -0.32 5.37 -10.68
N ASP A 127 -1.53 4.87 -10.92
CA ASP A 127 -2.65 4.95 -9.99
C ASP A 127 -3.11 3.52 -9.70
N PHE A 128 -3.25 3.17 -8.42
CA PHE A 128 -3.59 1.81 -7.98
C PHE A 128 -4.91 1.82 -7.23
N MET A 129 -5.84 0.98 -7.66
CA MET A 129 -7.11 0.76 -6.96
C MET A 129 -7.14 -0.66 -6.41
N LEU A 130 -7.39 -0.78 -5.11
CA LEU A 130 -7.37 -2.04 -4.38
C LEU A 130 -8.76 -2.31 -3.80
N TYR A 131 -9.32 -3.49 -4.07
CA TYR A 131 -10.49 -3.98 -3.37
C TYR A 131 -10.04 -4.83 -2.19
N ALA A 132 -10.13 -4.29 -0.97
CA ALA A 132 -9.63 -4.93 0.23
C ALA A 132 -10.59 -4.73 1.41
N LYS A 133 -10.56 -5.68 2.35
CA LYS A 133 -11.23 -5.58 3.65
C LYS A 133 -10.23 -5.87 4.76
N PRO A 134 -10.36 -5.23 5.95
CA PRO A 134 -9.58 -5.61 7.11
C PRO A 134 -9.74 -7.11 7.41
N CYS A 135 -8.65 -7.77 7.78
CA CYS A 135 -8.61 -9.18 8.13
C CYS A 135 -8.00 -9.33 9.53
N CYS A 136 -8.52 -10.27 10.33
CA CYS A 136 -7.99 -10.62 11.64
C CYS A 136 -6.82 -11.62 11.57
N ALA A 137 -6.16 -11.73 10.42
CA ALA A 137 -5.00 -12.58 10.28
C ALA A 137 -3.88 -12.10 11.21
N VAL A 138 -3.19 -13.06 11.82
CA VAL A 138 -2.06 -12.81 12.71
C VAL A 138 -0.77 -13.19 12.00
N ASP A 139 0.32 -12.55 12.40
CA ASP A 139 1.64 -12.88 11.89
C ASP A 139 1.99 -14.34 12.25
N PRO A 140 2.54 -15.13 11.32
CA PRO A 140 3.03 -16.47 11.62
C PRO A 140 4.12 -16.46 12.70
N ILE A 141 4.08 -17.43 13.62
CA ILE A 141 5.11 -17.61 14.64
C ILE A 141 6.20 -18.51 14.08
N GLU A 142 7.29 -17.91 13.60
CA GLU A 142 8.41 -18.65 12.99
C GLU A 142 9.57 -18.89 13.97
N ASN A 143 9.65 -18.12 15.04
CA ASN A 143 10.75 -18.17 16.00
C ASN A 143 10.30 -17.72 17.41
N GLU A 144 11.22 -17.80 18.36
CA GLU A 144 11.02 -17.44 19.77
C GLU A 144 10.64 -15.96 19.97
N GLU A 145 11.22 -15.07 19.18
CA GLU A 145 10.94 -13.63 19.26
C GLU A 145 9.50 -13.33 18.82
N ASP A 146 9.06 -13.95 17.73
CA ASP A 146 7.68 -13.86 17.25
C ASP A 146 6.69 -14.43 18.27
N ARG A 147 7.05 -15.53 18.94
CA ARG A 147 6.23 -16.09 20.02
C ARG A 147 6.09 -15.11 21.18
N LYS A 148 7.20 -14.53 21.66
CA LYS A 148 7.17 -13.54 22.75
C LYS A 148 6.31 -12.34 22.38
N LYS A 149 6.45 -11.81 21.17
CA LYS A 149 5.62 -10.71 20.64
C LYS A 149 4.13 -11.09 20.62
N ALA A 150 3.80 -12.28 20.13
CA ALA A 150 2.42 -12.77 20.10
C ALA A 150 1.82 -12.86 21.51
N VAL A 151 2.55 -13.43 22.48
CA VAL A 151 2.10 -13.53 23.88
C VAL A 151 1.90 -12.15 24.51
N THR A 152 2.85 -11.22 24.34
CA THR A 152 2.70 -9.84 24.82
C THR A 152 1.47 -9.16 24.21
N ASN A 153 1.23 -9.36 22.92
CA ASN A 153 0.07 -8.80 22.23
C ASN A 153 -1.25 -9.40 22.77
N ILE A 154 -1.30 -10.72 22.98
CA ILE A 154 -2.47 -11.40 23.59
C ILE A 154 -2.78 -10.79 24.96
N ASN A 155 -1.79 -10.67 25.85
CA ASN A 155 -2.00 -10.09 27.18
C ASN A 155 -2.49 -8.64 27.09
N THR A 156 -1.90 -7.83 26.21
CA THR A 156 -2.33 -6.44 25.98
C THR A 156 -3.78 -6.36 25.50
N LEU A 157 -4.20 -7.28 24.62
CA LEU A 157 -5.57 -7.35 24.11
C LEU A 157 -6.55 -7.80 25.20
N LEU A 158 -6.16 -8.75 26.06
CA LEU A 158 -6.96 -9.17 27.20
C LEU A 158 -7.16 -8.02 28.20
N ASP A 159 -6.10 -7.27 28.54
CA ASP A 159 -6.18 -6.10 29.42
C ASP A 159 -7.07 -4.99 28.83
N LYS A 160 -7.08 -4.83 27.50
CA LYS A 160 -7.98 -3.90 26.81
C LYS A 160 -9.43 -4.39 26.87
N ALA A 161 -9.67 -5.67 26.60
CA ALA A 161 -11.00 -6.25 26.66
C ALA A 161 -11.60 -6.13 28.06
N ASP A 162 -10.81 -6.42 29.10
CA ASP A 162 -11.24 -6.30 30.49
C ASP A 162 -11.59 -4.85 30.87
N ARG A 163 -10.77 -3.87 30.46
CA ARG A 163 -11.07 -2.45 30.66
C ARG A 163 -12.37 -2.01 29.97
N VAL A 164 -12.58 -2.42 28.72
CA VAL A 164 -13.81 -2.12 27.97
C VAL A 164 -15.02 -2.77 28.64
N TYR A 165 -14.89 -4.01 29.10
CA TYR A 165 -15.94 -4.70 29.84
C TYR A 165 -16.33 -3.95 31.12
N HIS A 166 -15.36 -3.54 31.93
CA HIS A 166 -15.62 -2.76 33.15
C HIS A 166 -16.29 -1.41 32.84
N GLN A 167 -15.89 -0.72 31.77
CA GLN A 167 -16.56 0.51 31.33
C GLN A 167 -18.01 0.27 30.91
N LEU A 168 -18.27 -0.79 30.13
CA LEU A 168 -19.63 -1.16 29.71
C LEU A 168 -20.50 -1.50 30.92
N MET A 169 -19.97 -2.26 31.87
CA MET A 169 -20.67 -2.58 33.12
C MET A 169 -20.92 -1.34 33.98
N GLY A 170 -20.01 -0.36 33.98
CA GLY A 170 -20.20 0.93 34.64
C GLY A 170 -21.30 1.80 34.01
N HIS A 171 -21.45 1.78 32.68
CA HIS A 171 -22.52 2.52 31.99
C HIS A 171 -23.89 1.87 32.12
N ARG A 172 -23.96 0.55 32.35
CA ARG A 172 -25.21 -0.21 32.37
C ARG A 172 -26.26 0.34 33.36
N PRO A 173 -25.98 0.62 34.65
CA PRO A 173 -26.98 1.14 35.59
C PRO A 173 -27.54 2.51 35.19
N GLN A 174 -26.70 3.36 34.58
CA GLN A 174 -27.12 4.68 34.11
C GLN A 174 -28.12 4.56 32.95
N LEU A 175 -27.84 3.65 32.01
CA LEU A 175 -28.74 3.35 30.89
C LEU A 175 -30.04 2.71 31.39
N GLU A 176 -29.98 1.80 32.35
CA GLU A 176 -31.16 1.19 32.98
C GLU A 176 -32.05 2.24 33.67
N ASN A 177 -31.46 3.20 34.40
CA ASN A 177 -32.19 4.29 35.03
C ASN A 177 -32.87 5.22 34.00
N LEU A 178 -32.15 5.58 32.93
CA LEU A 178 -32.72 6.38 31.84
C LEU A 178 -33.88 5.64 31.15
N LEU A 179 -33.75 4.33 30.93
CA LEU A 179 -34.83 3.49 30.39
C LEU A 179 -36.07 3.49 31.29
N CYS A 180 -35.91 3.37 32.61
CA CYS A 180 -37.03 3.48 33.55
C CYS A 180 -37.75 4.82 33.43
N LYS A 181 -37.01 5.94 33.41
CA LYS A 181 -37.60 7.28 33.27
C LYS A 181 -38.36 7.48 31.96
N VAL A 182 -37.87 6.91 30.86
CA VAL A 182 -38.57 6.96 29.56
C VAL A 182 -39.86 6.14 29.60
N ASN A 183 -39.83 4.97 30.22
CA ASN A 183 -41.04 4.14 30.38
C ASN A 183 -42.09 4.80 31.29
N GLU A 184 -41.66 5.47 32.35
CA GLU A 184 -42.56 6.23 33.24
C GLU A 184 -43.16 7.48 32.56
N ALA A 185 -42.42 8.09 31.62
CA ALA A 185 -42.87 9.25 30.85
C ALA A 185 -43.73 8.89 29.62
N ALA A 186 -43.93 7.60 29.33
CA ALA A 186 -44.78 7.18 28.22
C ALA A 186 -46.27 7.41 28.57
N PRO A 187 -47.02 8.23 27.82
CA PRO A 187 -48.43 8.47 28.10
C PRO A 187 -49.23 7.16 27.94
N GLU A 188 -50.15 6.89 28.88
CA GLU A 188 -51.10 5.79 28.76
C GLU A 188 -51.80 5.86 27.39
N LYS A 189 -51.79 4.75 26.65
CA LYS A 189 -52.58 4.65 25.41
C LYS A 189 -54.03 4.97 25.76
N PRO A 190 -54.70 5.89 25.04
CA PRO A 190 -56.08 6.23 25.36
C PRO A 190 -56.95 4.98 25.24
N GLN A 191 -57.63 4.61 26.32
CA GLN A 191 -58.68 3.60 26.29
C GLN A 191 -59.78 4.10 25.33
N VAL A 192 -59.81 3.54 24.13
CA VAL A 192 -60.92 3.75 23.20
C VAL A 192 -62.13 2.99 23.78
N ARG A 193 -62.98 3.73 24.50
CA ARG A 193 -64.28 3.26 24.97
C ARG A 193 -65.23 3.28 23.77
N TRP A 194 -65.47 2.12 23.18
CA TRP A 194 -66.51 1.96 22.17
C TRP A 194 -67.87 1.97 22.87
N GLY A 195 -68.66 3.01 22.59
CA GLY A 195 -70.08 3.10 22.92
C GLY A 195 -70.94 2.57 21.79
#